data_AF-A0A7Y4HQY8-F1
#
_entry.id   AF-A0A7Y4HQY8-F1
#
_cell.length_a   1.000
_cell.length_b   1.000
_cell.length_c   1.000
_cell.angle_alpha   90.00
_cell.angle_beta   90.00
_cell.angle_gamma   90.00
#
_symmetry.space_group_name_H-M   'P 1'
#
loop_
_entity.id
_entity.type
_entity.pdbx_description
1 polymer ?
#
loop_
_entity_poly.entity_id
_entity_poly.type
_entity_poly.pdbx_seq_one_letter_code
_entity_poly.pdbx_strand_id
1 'polypeptide(L)'
;MSRSRSTTRVVSAGALLLAASLTVSGCTGVEIGDRPVQSAEPSSDASSAAPEATAEQEPVPTVAPRPAPDDDWQVFTDPAALVSFELPPDWTVEPIEDPGDGFGPESIHFAVDNADGDPMAELHTGITPVEQDCDPDNASPYTVILSQPVDLPSTAEAEQSIDPRLVVRLIEGYRFFSSFGVTDVVGGADGAACELYNTVQGPEHVGLYSFGDAISFTALTPEQVGSRTASFDTIADAEEFFDSDQFSAVRRMIASLEVAQ
;
A
#
# COMPACT_ATOMS: atom_id res chain seq x y z
N MET A 1 25.60 -27.98 -53.52
CA MET A 1 26.72 -27.14 -54.02
C MET A 1 26.82 -25.89 -53.15
N SER A 2 28.03 -25.58 -52.68
CA SER A 2 28.56 -24.33 -52.09
C SER A 2 27.70 -23.50 -51.13
N ARG A 3 28.02 -23.45 -49.83
CA ARG A 3 29.07 -22.62 -49.15
C ARG A 3 28.69 -21.14 -49.07
N SER A 4 28.50 -20.60 -47.85
CA SER A 4 29.57 -19.84 -47.18
C SER A 4 29.23 -19.53 -45.71
N ARG A 5 30.22 -19.74 -44.84
CA ARG A 5 30.30 -19.25 -43.46
C ARG A 5 30.62 -17.75 -43.49
N SER A 6 30.24 -17.01 -42.45
CA SER A 6 31.09 -15.97 -41.86
C SER A 6 30.72 -15.70 -40.40
N THR A 7 31.65 -16.08 -39.55
CA THR A 7 31.80 -15.79 -38.13
C THR A 7 32.25 -14.34 -37.95
N THR A 8 31.75 -13.61 -36.96
CA THR A 8 32.55 -12.55 -36.30
C THR A 8 32.16 -12.47 -34.83
N ARG A 9 33.09 -12.88 -33.97
CA ARG A 9 33.13 -12.56 -32.53
C ARG A 9 33.83 -11.21 -32.38
N VAL A 10 33.35 -10.36 -31.48
CA VAL A 10 34.15 -9.28 -30.90
C VAL A 10 34.13 -9.45 -29.38
N VAL A 11 35.32 -9.60 -28.82
CA VAL A 11 35.65 -9.62 -27.39
C VAL A 11 36.47 -8.38 -27.12
N SER A 12 36.15 -7.63 -26.05
CA SER A 12 37.02 -6.66 -25.36
C SER A 12 36.34 -6.40 -24.01
N ALA A 13 36.78 -6.92 -22.85
CA ALA A 13 38.04 -6.78 -22.11
C ALA A 13 38.28 -5.34 -21.60
N GLY A 14 37.96 -5.11 -20.33
CA GLY A 14 38.35 -3.90 -19.58
C GLY A 14 38.21 -4.15 -18.08
N ALA A 15 39.32 -4.48 -17.42
CA ALA A 15 39.42 -4.65 -15.97
C ALA A 15 40.78 -4.10 -15.48
N LEU A 16 40.79 -3.72 -14.18
CA LEU A 16 41.92 -3.29 -13.31
C LEU A 16 42.41 -1.83 -13.54
N LEU A 17 42.78 -1.00 -12.55
CA LEU A 17 43.09 -1.14 -11.11
C LEU A 17 43.41 0.27 -10.54
N LEU A 18 43.21 0.49 -9.22
CA LEU A 18 44.13 1.11 -8.23
C LEU A 18 43.49 2.05 -7.17
N ALA A 19 43.98 1.83 -5.95
CA ALA A 19 43.60 2.38 -4.64
C ALA A 19 44.17 3.78 -4.32
N ALA A 20 43.59 4.46 -3.31
CA ALA A 20 44.33 5.22 -2.30
C ALA A 20 43.47 5.54 -1.07
N SER A 21 43.99 5.21 0.11
CA SER A 21 43.50 5.50 1.46
C SER A 21 43.96 6.86 1.97
N LEU A 22 43.14 7.57 2.76
CA LEU A 22 43.58 8.65 3.66
C LEU A 22 42.78 8.59 4.99
N THR A 23 43.51 8.32 6.07
CA THR A 23 43.11 8.52 7.45
C THR A 23 43.41 9.97 7.86
N VAL A 24 42.51 10.61 8.61
CA VAL A 24 42.86 11.81 9.41
C VAL A 24 42.36 11.63 10.84
N SER A 25 43.32 11.77 11.72
CA SER A 25 43.29 11.81 13.18
C SER A 25 43.22 13.26 13.71
N GLY A 26 42.52 13.48 14.82
CA GLY A 26 42.71 14.61 15.75
C GLY A 26 41.68 14.51 16.90
N CYS A 27 42.03 14.21 18.16
CA CYS A 27 42.73 15.01 19.20
C CYS A 27 41.98 16.32 19.52
N THR A 28 41.67 16.75 20.76
CA THR A 28 42.07 16.44 22.15
C THR A 28 41.18 17.29 23.06
N GLY A 29 40.91 16.88 24.30
CA GLY A 29 40.31 17.76 25.30
C GLY A 29 40.08 17.10 26.65
N VAL A 30 41.16 16.96 27.43
CA VAL A 30 41.20 16.49 28.81
C VAL A 30 40.88 17.64 29.77
N GLU A 31 40.07 17.41 30.81
CA GLU A 31 40.45 17.89 32.15
C GLU A 31 40.00 16.89 33.23
N ILE A 32 40.99 16.44 34.00
CA ILE A 32 40.88 15.61 35.20
C ILE A 32 40.90 16.56 36.39
N GLY A 33 39.91 16.46 37.27
CA GLY A 33 39.88 17.15 38.55
C GLY A 33 39.29 16.25 39.62
N ASP A 34 40.18 15.77 40.49
CA ASP A 34 39.96 14.88 41.63
C ASP A 34 39.04 15.49 42.73
N ARG A 35 38.17 14.64 43.29
CA ARG A 35 37.66 14.50 44.68
C ARG A 35 37.56 15.71 45.65
N PRO A 36 36.57 15.74 46.59
CA PRO A 36 36.28 14.62 47.48
C PRO A 36 34.80 14.33 47.80
N VAL A 37 34.61 13.14 48.37
CA VAL A 37 33.39 12.64 49.01
C VAL A 37 32.99 13.49 50.21
N GLN A 38 31.70 13.87 50.30
CA GLN A 38 31.09 14.32 51.54
C GLN A 38 29.64 13.83 51.61
N SER A 39 29.39 12.93 52.55
CA SER A 39 28.06 12.52 52.97
C SER A 39 27.37 13.65 53.74
N ALA A 40 26.10 13.90 53.44
CA ALA A 40 25.13 14.46 54.37
C ALA A 40 23.72 13.97 53.97
N GLU A 41 23.05 13.30 54.90
CA GLU A 41 21.63 12.96 54.85
C GLU A 41 20.77 14.20 55.22
N PRO A 42 19.43 14.06 55.37
CA PRO A 42 18.44 14.62 54.46
C PRO A 42 17.82 15.91 55.01
N SER A 43 17.18 16.70 54.15
CA SER A 43 16.18 17.67 54.61
C SER A 43 15.00 17.67 53.67
N SER A 44 13.87 17.30 54.27
CA SER A 44 12.53 17.34 53.73
C SER A 44 12.14 18.77 53.39
N ASP A 45 11.82 19.02 52.13
CA ASP A 45 10.93 20.10 51.75
C ASP A 45 9.82 19.51 50.87
N ALA A 46 8.62 19.51 51.44
CA ALA A 46 7.40 19.10 50.80
C ALA A 46 7.01 20.15 49.75
N SER A 47 7.43 19.93 48.50
CA SER A 47 6.84 20.60 47.36
C SER A 47 5.62 19.80 46.92
N SER A 48 4.43 20.34 47.20
CA SER A 48 3.15 19.78 46.80
C SER A 48 3.07 19.74 45.28
N ALA A 49 3.38 18.59 44.68
CA ALA A 49 3.06 18.32 43.29
C ALA A 49 1.53 18.28 43.18
N ALA A 50 0.97 19.28 42.49
CA ALA A 50 -0.40 19.19 42.00
C ALA A 50 -0.48 17.97 41.07
N PRO A 51 -1.54 17.15 41.17
CA PRO A 51 -1.72 16.06 40.22
C PRO A 51 -1.83 16.66 38.82
N GLU A 52 -0.91 16.30 37.93
CA GLU A 52 -1.14 16.44 36.50
C GLU A 52 -2.44 15.70 36.20
N ALA A 53 -3.43 16.45 35.71
CA ALA A 53 -4.62 15.86 35.16
C ALA A 53 -4.16 14.99 33.98
N THR A 54 -4.18 13.67 34.18
CA THR A 54 -4.14 12.72 33.07
C THR A 54 -5.26 13.13 32.14
N ALA A 55 -4.90 13.73 31.00
CA ALA A 55 -5.85 13.95 29.93
C ALA A 55 -6.41 12.57 29.57
N GLU A 56 -7.70 12.36 29.85
CA GLU A 56 -8.42 11.16 29.46
C GLU A 56 -8.39 11.14 27.92
N GLN A 57 -7.59 10.22 27.35
CA GLN A 57 -7.55 10.04 25.90
C GLN A 57 -8.96 9.73 25.42
N GLU A 58 -9.45 10.50 24.45
CA GLU A 58 -10.72 10.18 23.81
C GLU A 58 -10.64 8.77 23.21
N PRO A 59 -11.71 7.96 23.35
CA PRO A 59 -11.71 6.61 22.81
C PRO A 59 -11.59 6.68 21.29
N VAL A 60 -10.63 5.93 20.73
CA VAL A 60 -10.47 5.77 19.28
C VAL A 60 -11.74 5.09 18.73
N PRO A 61 -12.31 5.58 17.60
CA PRO A 61 -13.41 4.91 16.95
C PRO A 61 -13.12 3.44 16.63
N THR A 62 -14.14 2.59 16.70
CA THR A 62 -14.03 1.16 16.38
C THR A 62 -15.22 0.70 15.55
N VAL A 63 -14.98 -0.27 14.68
CA VAL A 63 -16.01 -0.99 13.93
C VAL A 63 -16.81 -1.85 14.90
N ALA A 64 -18.14 -1.83 14.75
CA ALA A 64 -19.01 -2.65 15.58
C ALA A 64 -18.87 -4.15 15.20
N PRO A 65 -18.91 -5.08 16.17
CA PRO A 65 -18.95 -6.50 15.86
C PRO A 65 -20.15 -6.84 14.96
N ARG A 66 -19.89 -7.44 13.79
CA ARG A 66 -20.93 -7.88 12.85
C ARG A 66 -21.19 -9.38 12.96
N PRO A 67 -22.43 -9.85 12.73
CA PRO A 67 -22.70 -11.28 12.65
C PRO A 67 -22.00 -11.89 11.44
N ALA A 68 -21.73 -13.20 11.51
CA ALA A 68 -21.25 -13.93 10.35
C ALA A 68 -22.28 -13.83 9.20
N PRO A 69 -21.82 -13.71 7.94
CA PRO A 69 -22.70 -13.55 6.79
C PRO A 69 -23.36 -14.90 6.44
N ASP A 70 -24.32 -14.88 5.52
CA ASP A 70 -24.86 -16.11 4.94
C ASP A 70 -23.78 -16.89 4.14
N ASP A 71 -24.03 -18.17 3.87
CA ASP A 71 -23.27 -19.02 2.94
C ASP A 71 -21.81 -19.37 3.33
N ASP A 72 -21.56 -19.69 4.61
CA ASP A 72 -20.24 -20.12 5.11
C ASP A 72 -19.12 -19.08 4.98
N TRP A 73 -19.46 -17.81 4.68
CA TRP A 73 -18.52 -16.70 4.72
C TRP A 73 -18.07 -16.43 6.17
N GLN A 74 -16.85 -15.95 6.31
CA GLN A 74 -16.27 -15.59 7.60
C GLN A 74 -16.03 -14.09 7.68
N VAL A 75 -16.00 -13.55 8.90
CA VAL A 75 -15.68 -12.15 9.16
C VAL A 75 -14.27 -12.08 9.72
N PHE A 76 -13.44 -11.26 9.08
CA PHE A 76 -12.20 -10.79 9.65
C PHE A 76 -12.44 -9.43 10.31
N THR A 77 -11.90 -9.25 11.52
CA THR A 77 -11.80 -7.96 12.19
C THR A 77 -10.39 -7.87 12.75
N ASP A 78 -9.70 -6.76 12.49
CA ASP A 78 -8.35 -6.60 13.02
C ASP A 78 -8.36 -6.45 14.56
N PRO A 79 -7.22 -6.69 15.25
CA PRO A 79 -7.16 -6.63 16.71
C PRO A 79 -7.57 -5.30 17.35
N ALA A 80 -7.40 -4.18 16.64
CA ALA A 80 -7.81 -2.85 17.10
C ALA A 80 -9.24 -2.48 16.68
N ALA A 81 -9.91 -3.34 15.91
CA ALA A 81 -11.23 -3.12 15.33
C ALA A 81 -11.32 -1.79 14.55
N LEU A 82 -10.26 -1.44 13.83
CA LEU A 82 -10.24 -0.32 12.88
C LEU A 82 -10.85 -0.70 11.55
N VAL A 83 -10.76 -1.97 11.16
CA VAL A 83 -11.25 -2.52 9.89
C VAL A 83 -11.90 -3.88 10.09
N SER A 84 -12.92 -4.15 9.28
CA SER A 84 -13.54 -5.47 9.21
C SER A 84 -14.02 -5.76 7.79
N PHE A 85 -13.92 -7.00 7.33
CA PHE A 85 -14.44 -7.42 6.03
C PHE A 85 -14.81 -8.90 6.03
N GLU A 86 -15.65 -9.30 5.08
CA GLU A 86 -16.05 -10.68 4.86
C GLU A 86 -15.09 -11.39 3.91
N LEU A 87 -14.84 -12.68 4.14
CA LEU A 87 -14.04 -13.53 3.26
C LEU A 87 -14.81 -14.82 2.92
N PRO A 88 -14.55 -15.41 1.74
CA PRO A 88 -14.98 -16.76 1.43
C PRO A 88 -14.45 -17.77 2.46
N PRO A 89 -15.09 -18.95 2.58
CA PRO A 89 -14.54 -20.03 3.37
C PRO A 89 -13.15 -20.43 2.87
N ASP A 90 -12.29 -20.88 3.78
CA ASP A 90 -10.92 -21.35 3.53
C ASP A 90 -9.94 -20.29 3.00
N TRP A 91 -10.36 -19.04 2.86
CA TRP A 91 -9.46 -17.91 2.60
C TRP A 91 -8.81 -17.44 3.90
N THR A 92 -7.58 -16.95 3.79
CA THR A 92 -6.76 -16.56 4.94
C THR A 92 -6.40 -15.09 4.88
N VAL A 93 -6.29 -14.47 6.05
CA VAL A 93 -5.76 -13.11 6.22
C VAL A 93 -4.50 -13.21 7.03
N GLU A 94 -3.40 -12.71 6.49
CA GLU A 94 -2.10 -12.72 7.15
C GLU A 94 -1.58 -11.29 7.33
N PRO A 95 -1.05 -10.93 8.52
CA PRO A 95 -0.42 -9.64 8.71
C PRO A 95 0.86 -9.54 7.87
N ILE A 96 1.08 -8.39 7.24
CA ILE A 96 2.34 -8.10 6.53
C ILE A 96 3.30 -7.45 7.52
N GLU A 97 4.30 -8.22 7.99
CA GLU A 97 5.24 -7.77 9.03
C GLU A 97 6.18 -6.63 8.56
N ASP A 98 6.52 -6.61 7.27
CA ASP A 98 7.37 -5.59 6.66
C ASP A 98 6.70 -5.10 5.36
N PRO A 99 5.81 -4.08 5.45
CA PRO A 99 5.14 -3.51 4.28
C PRO A 99 6.08 -2.66 3.41
N GLY A 100 7.30 -2.38 3.88
CA GLY A 100 8.24 -1.46 3.26
C GLY A 100 8.05 0.01 3.70
N ASP A 101 8.66 0.92 2.94
CA ASP A 101 8.57 2.36 3.19
C ASP A 101 7.23 2.94 2.72
N GLY A 102 6.89 4.15 3.18
CA GLY A 102 5.70 4.89 2.72
C GLY A 102 4.44 4.70 3.56
N PHE A 103 4.57 4.14 4.76
CA PHE A 103 3.45 3.96 5.69
C PHE A 103 3.73 4.61 7.05
N GLY A 104 2.66 5.07 7.72
CA GLY A 104 2.73 5.61 9.07
C GLY A 104 3.07 4.55 10.13
N PRO A 105 3.52 4.93 11.33
CA PRO A 105 3.94 3.95 12.36
C PRO A 105 2.79 3.12 12.97
N GLU A 106 1.55 3.60 12.86
CA GLU A 106 0.35 2.96 13.40
C GLU A 106 -0.50 2.31 12.29
N SER A 107 0.05 2.17 11.08
CA SER A 107 -0.66 1.56 9.97
C SER A 107 -0.80 0.05 10.15
N ILE A 108 -1.88 -0.48 9.57
CA ILE A 108 -2.16 -1.92 9.54
C ILE A 108 -2.06 -2.42 8.10
N HIS A 109 -1.55 -3.64 7.97
CA HIS A 109 -1.27 -4.26 6.68
C HIS A 109 -1.64 -5.73 6.71
N PHE A 110 -2.48 -6.14 5.77
CA PHE A 110 -2.97 -7.51 5.67
C PHE A 110 -2.96 -7.98 4.22
N ALA A 111 -2.40 -9.16 3.99
CA ALA A 111 -2.57 -9.90 2.76
C ALA A 111 -3.76 -10.85 2.89
N VAL A 112 -4.50 -11.02 1.80
CA VAL A 112 -5.57 -12.01 1.69
C VAL A 112 -5.23 -13.02 0.62
N ASP A 113 -5.16 -14.28 1.00
CA ASP A 113 -4.87 -15.40 0.11
C ASP A 113 -6.10 -16.31 -0.03
N ASN A 114 -6.25 -16.91 -1.20
CA ASN A 114 -7.26 -17.93 -1.41
C ASN A 114 -6.85 -19.29 -0.79
N ALA A 115 -7.71 -20.30 -0.90
CA ALA A 115 -7.45 -21.65 -0.36
C ALA A 115 -6.22 -22.36 -0.97
N ASP A 116 -5.76 -21.94 -2.15
CA ASP A 116 -4.57 -22.46 -2.82
C ASP A 116 -3.28 -21.70 -2.40
N GLY A 117 -3.41 -20.63 -1.62
CA GLY A 117 -2.32 -19.75 -1.22
C GLY A 117 -1.93 -18.72 -2.28
N ASP A 118 -2.79 -18.45 -3.26
CA ASP A 118 -2.57 -17.36 -4.20
C ASP A 118 -3.04 -16.03 -3.61
N PRO A 119 -2.27 -14.94 -3.77
CA PRO A 119 -2.63 -13.62 -3.27
C PRO A 119 -3.80 -13.04 -4.06
N MET A 120 -4.85 -12.64 -3.35
CA MET A 120 -6.08 -12.10 -3.92
C MET A 120 -6.22 -10.60 -3.72
N ALA A 121 -5.79 -10.05 -2.57
CA ALA A 121 -5.81 -8.62 -2.29
C ALA A 121 -4.90 -8.29 -1.10
N GLU A 122 -4.53 -7.01 -0.98
CA GLU A 122 -3.85 -6.46 0.18
C GLU A 122 -4.60 -5.22 0.70
N LEU A 123 -4.72 -5.13 2.02
CA LEU A 123 -5.24 -3.97 2.74
C LEU A 123 -4.07 -3.20 3.35
N HIS A 124 -3.99 -1.90 3.12
CA HIS A 124 -3.02 -1.01 3.76
C HIS A 124 -3.70 0.25 4.26
N THR A 125 -3.32 0.73 5.44
CA THR A 125 -3.70 2.05 5.97
C THR A 125 -2.48 2.94 6.16
N GLY A 126 -2.69 4.19 6.58
CA GLY A 126 -1.62 5.14 6.87
C GLY A 126 -0.67 5.37 5.69
N ILE A 127 -1.13 5.22 4.45
CA ILE A 127 -0.32 5.40 3.25
C ILE A 127 0.13 6.86 3.19
N THR A 128 1.42 7.08 2.99
CA THR A 128 1.97 8.41 2.76
C THR A 128 1.70 8.79 1.31
N PRO A 129 0.90 9.84 1.04
CA PRO A 129 0.62 10.27 -0.33
C PRO A 129 1.92 10.65 -1.04
N VAL A 130 2.08 10.18 -2.27
CA VAL A 130 3.19 10.60 -3.13
C VAL A 130 2.65 11.63 -4.11
N GLU A 131 3.12 12.86 -4.02
CA GLU A 131 2.85 13.86 -5.04
C GLU A 131 3.68 13.52 -6.28
N GLN A 132 3.03 13.12 -7.37
CA GLN A 132 3.68 12.94 -8.65
C GLN A 132 3.08 13.88 -9.70
N ASP A 133 3.93 14.70 -10.31
CA ASP A 133 3.56 15.46 -11.49
C ASP A 133 3.44 14.50 -12.68
N CYS A 134 2.23 14.41 -13.24
CA CYS A 134 2.01 13.71 -14.50
C CYS A 134 2.18 14.67 -15.67
N ASP A 135 3.28 14.52 -16.41
CA ASP A 135 3.41 15.17 -17.71
C ASP A 135 2.36 14.58 -18.66
N PRO A 136 1.44 15.38 -19.24
CA PRO A 136 0.40 14.87 -20.13
C PRO A 136 0.96 14.12 -21.34
N ASP A 137 2.20 14.41 -21.77
CA ASP A 137 2.84 13.68 -22.87
C ASP A 137 3.25 12.24 -22.48
N ASN A 138 3.28 11.93 -21.18
CA ASN A 138 3.55 10.60 -20.63
C ASN A 138 2.29 9.89 -20.11
N ALA A 139 1.11 10.51 -20.22
CA ALA A 139 -0.13 9.91 -19.77
C ALA A 139 -0.60 8.83 -20.76
N SER A 140 -0.94 7.66 -20.22
CA SER A 140 -1.55 6.57 -20.97
C SER A 140 -3.07 6.64 -20.86
N PRO A 141 -3.82 6.39 -21.95
CA PRO A 141 -5.26 6.17 -21.87
C PRO A 141 -5.59 5.05 -20.88
N TYR A 142 -6.70 5.17 -20.17
CA TYR A 142 -7.22 4.10 -19.34
C TYR A 142 -8.73 3.93 -19.52
N THR A 143 -9.21 2.72 -19.23
CA THR A 143 -10.62 2.34 -19.28
C THR A 143 -11.05 1.77 -17.93
N VAL A 144 -12.25 2.11 -17.50
CA VAL A 144 -12.89 1.52 -16.31
C VAL A 144 -13.89 0.47 -16.79
N ILE A 145 -13.66 -0.81 -16.49
CA ILE A 145 -14.55 -1.91 -16.90
C ILE A 145 -15.51 -2.34 -15.79
N LEU A 146 -15.20 -2.00 -14.54
CA LEU A 146 -16.10 -2.17 -13.40
C LEU A 146 -16.04 -0.95 -12.50
N SER A 147 -17.20 -0.51 -12.02
CA SER A 147 -17.30 0.61 -11.09
C SER A 147 -18.55 0.50 -10.21
N GLN A 148 -18.38 -0.02 -9.00
CA GLN A 148 -19.46 -0.27 -8.05
C GLN A 148 -19.34 0.68 -6.84
N PRO A 149 -20.41 1.37 -6.42
CA PRO A 149 -20.39 2.13 -5.17
C PRO A 149 -20.12 1.22 -3.97
N VAL A 150 -19.35 1.71 -3.00
CA VAL A 150 -19.10 1.05 -1.71
C VAL A 150 -19.36 2.03 -0.57
N ASP A 151 -19.79 1.52 0.57
CA ASP A 151 -20.10 2.34 1.76
C ASP A 151 -18.84 2.49 2.61
N LEU A 152 -17.98 3.43 2.22
CA LEU A 152 -16.69 3.67 2.87
C LEU A 152 -16.58 5.13 3.29
N PRO A 153 -15.98 5.43 4.46
CA PRO A 153 -15.68 6.80 4.83
C PRO A 153 -14.59 7.37 3.93
N SER A 154 -14.89 8.54 3.35
CA SER A 154 -13.92 9.38 2.65
C SER A 154 -14.02 10.82 3.14
N THR A 155 -12.88 11.48 3.23
CA THR A 155 -12.72 12.90 3.54
C THR A 155 -12.18 13.67 2.33
N ALA A 156 -12.19 13.08 1.13
CA ALA A 156 -11.69 13.71 -0.08
C ALA A 156 -12.63 14.85 -0.55
N GLU A 157 -12.06 16.03 -0.75
CA GLU A 157 -12.79 17.25 -1.17
C GLU A 157 -12.22 17.89 -2.45
N ALA A 158 -11.34 17.18 -3.17
CA ALA A 158 -10.69 17.69 -4.37
C ALA A 158 -11.65 17.69 -5.59
N GLU A 159 -11.32 18.45 -6.64
CA GLU A 159 -12.16 18.53 -7.84
C GLU A 159 -12.35 17.18 -8.54
N GLN A 160 -11.34 16.32 -8.45
CA GLN A 160 -11.32 14.95 -8.97
C GLN A 160 -11.92 13.90 -8.01
N SER A 161 -12.40 14.32 -6.84
CA SER A 161 -12.98 13.42 -5.84
C SER A 161 -14.36 12.90 -6.27
N ILE A 162 -14.62 11.64 -5.94
CA ILE A 162 -15.87 10.93 -6.17
C ILE A 162 -16.24 10.16 -4.90
N ASP A 163 -17.52 9.80 -4.76
CA ASP A 163 -17.92 8.85 -3.71
C ASP A 163 -17.11 7.55 -3.87
N PRO A 164 -16.66 6.91 -2.77
CA PRO A 164 -15.86 5.69 -2.84
C PRO A 164 -16.49 4.59 -3.70
N ARG A 165 -15.65 3.98 -4.54
CA ARG A 165 -16.04 2.92 -5.46
C ARG A 165 -15.02 1.79 -5.44
N LEU A 166 -15.51 0.56 -5.54
CA LEU A 166 -14.69 -0.54 -6.02
C LEU A 166 -14.63 -0.46 -7.55
N VAL A 167 -13.43 -0.43 -8.10
CA VAL A 167 -13.20 -0.31 -9.54
C VAL A 167 -12.28 -1.40 -10.07
N VAL A 168 -12.45 -1.72 -11.36
CA VAL A 168 -11.43 -2.41 -12.16
C VAL A 168 -11.05 -1.48 -13.29
N ARG A 169 -9.76 -1.16 -13.37
CA ARG A 169 -9.20 -0.20 -14.32
C ARG A 169 -8.14 -0.87 -15.18
N LEU A 170 -8.13 -0.52 -16.46
CA LEU A 170 -7.17 -0.97 -17.47
C LEU A 170 -6.40 0.24 -17.99
N ILE A 171 -5.08 0.27 -17.83
CA ILE A 171 -4.23 1.30 -18.44
C ILE A 171 -3.54 0.76 -19.69
N GLU A 172 -3.58 1.53 -20.76
CA GLU A 172 -3.07 1.15 -22.08
C GLU A 172 -1.54 1.35 -22.16
N GLY A 173 -0.83 0.28 -22.49
CA GLY A 173 0.58 0.30 -22.88
C GLY A 173 0.79 -0.57 -24.12
N TYR A 174 1.79 -1.44 -24.10
CA TYR A 174 1.92 -2.46 -25.16
C TYR A 174 0.88 -3.61 -25.03
N ARG A 175 0.20 -3.66 -23.88
CA ARG A 175 -0.95 -4.51 -23.49
C ARG A 175 -1.91 -3.65 -22.64
N PHE A 176 -3.03 -4.21 -22.23
CA PHE A 176 -3.88 -3.61 -21.19
C PHE A 176 -3.47 -4.13 -19.82
N PHE A 177 -2.94 -3.27 -18.96
CA PHE A 177 -2.57 -3.62 -17.60
C PHE A 177 -3.75 -3.34 -16.67
N SER A 178 -4.16 -4.33 -15.89
CA SER A 178 -5.29 -4.16 -14.98
C SER A 178 -4.84 -3.96 -13.55
N SER A 179 -5.68 -3.27 -12.79
CA SER A 179 -5.69 -3.36 -11.34
C SER A 179 -7.11 -3.10 -10.83
N PHE A 180 -7.40 -3.61 -9.63
CA PHE A 180 -8.66 -3.41 -8.95
C PHE A 180 -8.47 -3.00 -7.50
N GLY A 181 -9.43 -2.24 -7.00
CA GLY A 181 -9.46 -1.85 -5.59
C GLY A 181 -10.44 -0.72 -5.35
N VAL A 182 -10.45 -0.24 -4.11
CA VAL A 182 -11.28 0.90 -3.71
C VAL A 182 -10.63 2.22 -4.13
N THR A 183 -11.44 3.21 -4.51
CA THR A 183 -10.94 4.55 -4.80
C THR A 183 -12.01 5.62 -4.59
N ASP A 184 -11.60 6.81 -4.18
CA ASP A 184 -12.44 8.01 -4.11
C ASP A 184 -11.95 9.12 -5.06
N VAL A 185 -11.13 8.76 -6.05
CA VAL A 185 -10.56 9.69 -7.01
C VAL A 185 -10.65 9.16 -8.44
N VAL A 186 -10.98 10.04 -9.39
CA VAL A 186 -10.83 9.68 -10.82
C VAL A 186 -9.37 9.61 -11.20
N GLY A 187 -9.04 8.69 -12.12
CA GLY A 187 -7.66 8.34 -12.46
C GLY A 187 -6.82 9.40 -13.17
N GLY A 188 -7.37 10.58 -13.45
CA GLY A 188 -6.69 11.63 -14.23
C GLY A 188 -7.65 12.36 -15.16
N ALA A 189 -7.15 13.38 -15.85
CA ALA A 189 -7.95 14.18 -16.78
C ALA A 189 -8.22 13.40 -18.07
N ASP A 190 -9.42 13.58 -18.63
CA ASP A 190 -9.79 13.09 -19.97
C ASP A 190 -9.60 11.58 -20.23
N GLY A 191 -9.60 10.76 -19.18
CA GLY A 191 -9.43 9.30 -19.29
C GLY A 191 -7.99 8.87 -19.59
N ALA A 192 -7.00 9.69 -19.22
CA ALA A 192 -5.59 9.34 -19.28
C ALA A 192 -4.89 9.59 -17.94
N ALA A 193 -3.84 8.81 -17.67
CA ALA A 193 -3.11 8.82 -16.41
C ALA A 193 -1.65 8.38 -16.61
N CYS A 194 -0.72 8.96 -15.85
CA CYS A 194 0.62 8.39 -15.72
C CYS A 194 0.61 7.19 -14.74
N GLU A 195 -0.19 7.33 -13.68
CA GLU A 195 -0.38 6.35 -12.62
C GLU A 195 -1.81 6.45 -12.10
N LEU A 196 -2.38 5.30 -11.76
CA LEU A 196 -3.72 5.17 -11.19
C LEU A 196 -3.60 4.64 -9.77
N TYR A 197 -4.34 5.25 -8.83
CA TYR A 197 -4.30 4.91 -7.41
C TYR A 197 -5.60 4.22 -6.98
N ASN A 198 -5.49 3.10 -6.26
CA ASN A 198 -6.58 2.43 -5.57
C ASN A 198 -6.60 2.82 -4.09
N THR A 199 -6.72 4.12 -3.84
CA THR A 199 -6.73 4.67 -2.48
C THR A 199 -8.00 5.46 -2.21
N VAL A 200 -8.40 5.46 -0.94
CA VAL A 200 -9.47 6.29 -0.38
C VAL A 200 -8.90 7.12 0.76
N GLN A 201 -9.21 8.42 0.76
CA GLN A 201 -8.78 9.36 1.79
C GLN A 201 -9.64 9.18 3.05
N GLY A 202 -9.19 8.32 3.97
CA GLY A 202 -9.95 7.96 5.16
C GLY A 202 -9.98 9.00 6.28
N PRO A 203 -10.66 8.67 7.40
CA PRO A 203 -10.62 9.44 8.63
C PRO A 203 -9.18 9.57 9.18
N GLU A 204 -8.90 10.62 9.96
CA GLU A 204 -7.54 10.94 10.46
C GLU A 204 -6.84 9.76 11.16
N HIS A 205 -7.58 8.98 11.96
CA HIS A 205 -7.04 7.85 12.71
C HIS A 205 -6.73 6.61 11.84
N VAL A 206 -7.20 6.57 10.59
CA VAL A 206 -6.92 5.50 9.61
C VAL A 206 -5.94 5.99 8.54
N GLY A 207 -6.03 7.27 8.17
CA GLY A 207 -5.25 7.87 7.09
C GLY A 207 -5.71 7.44 5.70
N LEU A 208 -4.85 7.65 4.70
CA LEU A 208 -5.05 7.15 3.34
C LEU A 208 -4.97 5.62 3.37
N TYR A 209 -5.95 4.94 2.80
CA TYR A 209 -6.00 3.47 2.79
C TYR A 209 -6.31 2.91 1.42
N SER A 210 -5.93 1.65 1.21
CA SER A 210 -6.11 0.88 -0.02
C SER A 210 -6.61 -0.51 0.33
N PHE A 211 -7.53 -1.04 -0.46
CA PHE A 211 -7.89 -2.46 -0.46
C PHE A 211 -8.10 -2.92 -1.91
N GLY A 212 -7.22 -3.80 -2.40
CA GLY A 212 -7.16 -4.17 -3.80
C GLY A 212 -5.94 -5.04 -4.12
N ASP A 213 -5.61 -5.21 -5.40
CA ASP A 213 -4.40 -5.95 -5.82
C ASP A 213 -3.12 -5.12 -5.80
N ALA A 214 -3.25 -3.79 -5.85
CA ALA A 214 -2.14 -2.85 -5.74
C ALA A 214 -2.62 -1.49 -5.20
N ILE A 215 -1.76 -0.78 -4.48
CA ILE A 215 -2.02 0.61 -4.05
C ILE A 215 -2.07 1.54 -5.27
N SER A 216 -1.19 1.33 -6.24
CA SER A 216 -1.14 2.07 -7.48
C SER A 216 -0.59 1.22 -8.62
N PHE A 217 -0.85 1.63 -9.86
CA PHE A 217 -0.36 0.94 -11.03
C PHE A 217 -0.18 1.88 -12.24
N THR A 218 0.71 1.48 -13.14
CA THR A 218 1.09 2.21 -14.35
C THR A 218 1.12 1.28 -15.56
N ALA A 219 1.17 1.86 -16.76
CA ALA A 219 1.49 1.08 -17.95
C ALA A 219 2.97 0.64 -17.89
N LEU A 220 3.22 -0.66 -18.07
CA LEU A 220 4.56 -1.23 -17.95
C LEU A 220 5.19 -1.50 -19.32
N THR A 221 6.53 -1.46 -19.37
CA THR A 221 7.29 -1.95 -20.51
C THR A 221 7.41 -3.48 -20.46
N PRO A 222 7.72 -4.16 -21.59
CA PRO A 222 7.87 -5.61 -21.61
C PRO A 222 8.90 -6.16 -20.62
N GLU A 223 9.94 -5.38 -20.30
CA GLU A 223 10.99 -5.77 -19.34
C GLU A 223 10.53 -5.67 -17.87
N GLN A 224 9.47 -4.93 -17.60
CA GLN A 224 8.91 -4.72 -16.26
C GLN A 224 7.81 -5.73 -15.91
N VAL A 225 7.30 -6.49 -16.89
CA VAL A 225 6.23 -7.46 -16.66
C VAL A 225 6.74 -8.68 -15.91
N GLY A 226 6.23 -8.86 -14.69
CA GLY A 226 6.51 -10.01 -13.84
C GLY A 226 5.43 -11.07 -13.93
N SER A 227 5.65 -12.21 -13.25
CA SER A 227 4.68 -13.32 -13.21
C SER A 227 3.36 -13.00 -12.52
N ARG A 228 3.31 -11.91 -11.75
CA ARG A 228 2.12 -11.44 -11.02
C ARG A 228 1.43 -10.24 -11.69
N THR A 229 1.99 -9.74 -12.80
CA THR A 229 1.38 -8.62 -13.52
C THR A 229 0.17 -9.10 -14.30
N ALA A 230 -1.03 -8.68 -13.90
CA ALA A 230 -2.24 -8.90 -14.68
C ALA A 230 -2.22 -8.02 -15.95
N SER A 231 -2.14 -8.66 -17.12
CA SER A 231 -2.16 -7.95 -18.41
C SER A 231 -2.84 -8.75 -19.51
N PHE A 232 -3.55 -8.05 -20.38
CA PHE A 232 -4.45 -8.62 -21.37
C PHE A 232 -4.11 -8.14 -22.78
N ASP A 233 -4.36 -8.99 -23.78
CA ASP A 233 -4.21 -8.62 -25.19
C ASP A 233 -5.33 -7.67 -25.63
N THR A 234 -6.55 -7.88 -25.10
CA THR A 234 -7.72 -7.05 -25.39
C THR A 234 -8.50 -6.72 -24.12
N ILE A 235 -9.32 -5.67 -24.19
CA ILE A 235 -10.29 -5.33 -23.14
C ILE A 235 -11.27 -6.48 -22.91
N ALA A 236 -11.69 -7.18 -23.96
CA ALA A 236 -12.62 -8.30 -23.85
C ALA A 236 -12.05 -9.48 -23.05
N ASP A 237 -10.74 -9.76 -23.20
CA ASP A 237 -10.08 -10.80 -22.39
C ASP A 237 -10.05 -10.42 -20.90
N ALA A 238 -9.91 -9.12 -20.60
CA ALA A 238 -9.99 -8.62 -19.24
C ALA A 238 -11.41 -8.75 -18.68
N GLU A 239 -12.42 -8.33 -19.45
CA GLU A 239 -13.83 -8.47 -19.07
C GLU A 239 -14.18 -9.94 -18.76
N GLU A 240 -13.75 -10.89 -19.59
CA GLU A 240 -13.95 -12.32 -19.35
C GLU A 240 -13.29 -12.79 -18.05
N PHE A 241 -12.07 -12.33 -17.75
CA PHE A 241 -11.38 -12.65 -16.49
C PHE A 241 -12.13 -12.10 -15.26
N PHE A 242 -12.57 -10.84 -15.32
CA PHE A 242 -13.26 -10.17 -14.22
C PHE A 242 -14.74 -10.59 -14.06
N ASP A 243 -15.30 -11.33 -15.02
CA ASP A 243 -16.59 -11.99 -14.90
C ASP A 243 -16.52 -13.37 -14.21
N SER A 244 -15.33 -13.84 -13.83
CA SER A 244 -15.14 -15.13 -13.17
C SER A 244 -15.75 -15.22 -11.75
N ASP A 245 -16.06 -16.44 -11.32
CA ASP A 245 -16.53 -16.72 -9.96
C ASP A 245 -15.50 -16.32 -8.90
N GLN A 246 -14.21 -16.53 -9.18
CA GLN A 246 -13.13 -16.12 -8.29
C GLN A 246 -13.14 -14.61 -8.08
N PHE A 247 -13.25 -13.82 -9.15
CA PHE A 247 -13.31 -12.38 -8.99
C PHE A 247 -14.64 -11.91 -8.36
N SER A 248 -15.74 -12.62 -8.58
CA SER A 248 -17.00 -12.34 -7.87
C SER A 248 -16.85 -12.46 -6.35
N ALA A 249 -16.04 -13.40 -5.86
CA ALA A 249 -15.70 -13.52 -4.45
C ALA A 249 -14.83 -12.34 -3.97
N VAL A 250 -13.78 -11.97 -4.72
CA VAL A 250 -12.95 -10.79 -4.42
C VAL A 250 -13.79 -9.52 -4.34
N ARG A 251 -14.71 -9.32 -5.29
CA ARG A 251 -15.61 -8.17 -5.34
C ARG A 251 -16.47 -8.07 -4.10
N ARG A 252 -17.05 -9.18 -3.65
CA ARG A 252 -17.85 -9.22 -2.41
C ARG A 252 -16.98 -8.90 -1.19
N MET A 253 -15.79 -9.50 -1.09
CA MET A 253 -14.85 -9.25 0.00
C MET A 253 -14.51 -7.75 0.11
N ILE A 254 -14.04 -7.13 -0.99
CA ILE A 254 -13.66 -5.71 -0.96
C ILE A 254 -14.87 -4.81 -0.70
N ALA A 255 -16.02 -5.10 -1.31
CA ALA A 255 -17.24 -4.31 -1.10
C ALA A 255 -17.82 -4.45 0.32
N SER A 256 -17.39 -5.44 1.10
CA SER A 256 -17.82 -5.65 2.47
C SER A 256 -16.97 -4.93 3.52
N LEU A 257 -15.90 -4.25 3.08
CA LEU A 257 -15.00 -3.51 3.96
C LEU A 257 -15.76 -2.45 4.76
N GLU A 258 -15.57 -2.50 6.07
CA GLU A 258 -15.94 -1.48 7.03
C GLU A 258 -14.67 -0.87 7.62
N VAL A 259 -14.70 0.44 7.83
CA VAL A 259 -13.63 1.23 8.42
C VAL A 259 -14.22 2.05 9.55
N ALA A 260 -13.53 2.11 10.69
CA ALA A 260 -13.96 2.86 11.87
C ALA A 260 -14.16 4.36 11.57
N GLN A 261 -15.18 4.96 12.19
CA GLN A 261 -15.59 6.37 12.01
C GLN A 261 -15.82 7.08 13.33
#